data_AF-A0A6G3PXN2-F1
#
_entry.id   AF-A0A6G3PXN2-F1
#
_cell.length_a   1.000
_cell.length_b   1.000
_cell.length_c   1.000
_cell.angle_alpha   90.00
_cell.angle_beta   90.00
_cell.angle_gamma   90.00
#
_symmetry.space_group_name_H-M   'P 1'
#
loop_
_entity.id
_entity.type
_entity.pdbx_description
1 polymer ?
#
loop_
_entity_poly.entity_id
_entity_poly.type
_entity_poly.pdbx_seq_one_letter_code
_entity_poly.pdbx_strand_id
1 'polypeptide(L)'
;MRRGVAIVTALVLFGEAVGIVLINAVLATITENQNMSLAGMDPEAMTTGTWVMGGVSGLLLVLCGVIALLAGVRDRSPGRLGRIVLIGCAVVHGVLGAVTVGLIGWSAFAFMMAVLALLVLTLLAYGPETPADGDRAGEEPAPAAV
;
A
#
# COMPACT_ATOMS: atom_id res chain seq x y z
N MET A 1 -3.01 11.59 16.32
CA MET A 1 -2.92 10.17 15.89
C MET A 1 -2.72 10.04 14.39
N ARG A 2 -3.65 10.56 13.57
CA ARG A 2 -3.62 10.61 12.10
C ARG A 2 -2.25 10.88 11.45
N ARG A 3 -1.57 11.98 11.80
CA ARG A 3 -0.23 12.31 11.27
C ARG A 3 0.82 11.22 11.55
N GLY A 4 0.86 10.76 12.81
CA GLY A 4 1.84 9.76 13.25
C GLY A 4 1.68 8.43 12.51
N VAL A 5 0.43 7.97 12.36
CA VAL A 5 0.12 6.75 11.59
C VAL A 5 0.62 6.89 10.15
N ALA A 6 0.31 7.99 9.47
CA ALA A 6 0.71 8.19 8.08
C ALA A 6 2.24 8.25 7.89
N ILE A 7 2.97 8.85 8.84
CA ILE A 7 4.44 8.88 8.83
C ILE A 7 5.01 7.48 9.04
N VAL A 8 4.47 6.72 10.00
CA VAL A 8 4.90 5.33 10.25
C VAL A 8 4.62 4.45 9.03
N THR A 9 3.43 4.55 8.44
CA THR A 9 3.08 3.86 7.18
C THR A 9 4.10 4.17 6.10
N ALA A 10 4.47 5.44 5.92
CA ALA A 10 5.46 5.83 4.91
C ALA A 10 6.83 5.20 5.14
N LEU A 11 7.34 5.25 6.39
CA LEU A 11 8.63 4.68 6.75
C LEU A 11 8.67 3.17 6.52
N VAL A 12 7.60 2.47 6.89
CA VAL A 12 7.48 1.02 6.70
C VAL A 12 7.47 0.68 5.21
N LEU A 13 6.67 1.37 4.40
CA LEU A 13 6.62 1.16 2.95
C LEU A 13 7.97 1.43 2.26
N PHE A 14 8.74 2.41 2.73
CA PHE A 14 10.10 2.63 2.23
C PHE A 14 11.04 1.48 2.59
N GLY A 15 10.96 0.97 3.83
CA GLY A 15 11.71 -0.22 4.25
C GLY A 15 11.37 -1.44 3.40
N GLU A 16 10.08 -1.67 3.13
CA GLU A 16 9.63 -2.75 2.26
C GLU A 16 10.09 -2.58 0.81
N ALA A 17 10.07 -1.35 0.28
CA ALA A 17 10.57 -1.08 -1.06
C ALA A 17 12.03 -1.51 -1.20
N VAL A 18 12.87 -1.17 -0.22
CA VAL A 18 14.27 -1.60 -0.17
C VAL A 18 14.36 -3.12 -0.08
N GLY A 19 13.60 -3.74 0.82
CA GLY A 19 13.58 -5.19 0.98
C GLY A 19 13.20 -5.94 -0.29
N ILE A 20 12.12 -5.53 -0.96
CA ILE A 20 11.64 -6.14 -2.21
C ILE A 20 12.68 -6.00 -3.33
N VAL A 21 13.25 -4.80 -3.51
CA VAL A 21 14.26 -4.57 -4.56
C VAL A 21 15.50 -5.42 -4.30
N LEU A 22 16.00 -5.48 -3.07
CA LEU A 22 17.16 -6.29 -2.72
C LEU A 22 16.90 -7.79 -2.93
N ILE A 23 15.75 -8.30 -2.48
CA ILE A 23 15.38 -9.71 -2.67
C ILE A 23 15.30 -10.05 -4.15
N ASN A 24 14.62 -9.25 -4.97
CA ASN A 24 14.51 -9.49 -6.41
C ASN A 24 15.86 -9.34 -7.12
N ALA A 25 16.69 -8.37 -6.74
CA ALA A 25 18.03 -8.21 -7.31
C ALA A 25 18.92 -9.44 -7.03
N VAL A 26 18.90 -9.96 -5.80
CA VAL A 26 19.62 -11.19 -5.44
C VAL A 26 19.09 -12.38 -6.22
N LEU A 27 17.77 -12.57 -6.29
CA LEU A 27 17.16 -13.65 -7.05
C LEU A 27 17.52 -13.58 -8.52
N ALA A 28 17.41 -12.41 -9.15
CA ALA A 28 17.76 -12.21 -10.55
C ALA A 28 19.25 -12.53 -10.81
N THR A 29 20.15 -12.03 -9.95
CA THR A 29 21.60 -12.30 -10.07
C THR A 29 21.92 -13.79 -9.94
N ILE A 30 21.25 -14.50 -9.01
CA ILE A 30 21.45 -15.94 -8.84
C ILE A 30 20.91 -16.69 -10.06
N THR A 31 19.73 -16.33 -10.56
CA THR A 31 19.14 -16.96 -11.77
C THR A 31 20.03 -16.76 -12.99
N GLU A 32 20.58 -15.56 -13.17
CA GLU A 32 21.52 -15.22 -14.25
C GLU A 32 22.80 -16.07 -14.16
N ASN A 33 23.41 -16.16 -12.98
CA ASN A 33 24.64 -16.94 -12.77
C ASN A 33 24.46 -18.46 -12.89
N GLN A 34 23.26 -18.98 -12.63
CA GLN A 34 22.99 -20.42 -12.62
C GLN A 34 22.46 -20.94 -13.96
N ASN A 35 22.11 -20.05 -14.91
CA ASN A 35 21.49 -20.41 -16.20
C ASN A 35 20.36 -21.44 -16.04
N MET A 36 19.61 -21.35 -14.93
CA MET A 36 18.56 -22.31 -14.64
C MET A 36 17.36 -22.04 -15.54
N SER A 37 16.96 -23.03 -16.33
CA SER A 37 15.64 -23.04 -16.93
C SER A 37 14.63 -23.57 -15.91
N LEU A 38 13.62 -22.78 -15.55
CA LEU A 38 12.46 -23.27 -14.80
C LEU A 38 11.41 -23.73 -15.81
N ALA A 39 11.15 -25.04 -15.87
CA ALA A 39 10.13 -25.65 -16.72
C ALA A 39 10.24 -25.33 -18.22
N GLY A 40 11.45 -25.13 -18.75
CA GLY A 40 11.68 -24.79 -20.16
C GLY A 40 11.53 -23.30 -20.49
N MET A 41 11.26 -22.45 -19.49
CA MET A 41 11.33 -20.99 -19.69
C MET A 41 12.76 -20.55 -19.94
N ASP A 42 12.88 -19.55 -20.82
CA ASP A 42 14.12 -18.88 -21.15
C ASP A 42 14.69 -18.19 -19.90
N PRO A 43 15.93 -18.52 -19.46
CA PRO A 43 16.58 -17.88 -18.32
C PRO A 43 16.67 -16.36 -18.42
N GLU A 44 16.80 -15.81 -19.64
CA GLU A 44 16.84 -14.36 -19.85
C GLU A 44 15.49 -13.71 -19.54
N ALA A 45 14.40 -14.37 -19.94
CA ALA A 45 13.05 -13.90 -19.67
C ALA A 45 12.73 -13.93 -18.17
N MET A 46 13.19 -14.96 -17.44
CA MET A 46 13.03 -15.03 -15.99
C MET A 46 13.82 -13.93 -15.28
N THR A 47 15.10 -13.77 -15.62
CA THR A 47 15.98 -12.76 -15.00
C THR A 47 15.42 -11.35 -15.23
N THR A 48 15.04 -11.04 -16.48
CA THR A 48 14.40 -9.76 -16.83
C THR A 48 13.10 -9.56 -16.07
N GLY A 49 12.25 -10.60 -16.00
CA GLY A 49 11.00 -10.57 -15.27
C GLY A 49 11.19 -10.27 -13.78
N THR A 50 12.17 -10.88 -13.13
CA THR A 50 12.49 -10.63 -11.71
C THR A 50 12.98 -9.21 -11.48
N TRP A 51 13.86 -8.68 -12.35
CA TRP A 51 14.31 -7.29 -12.27
C TRP A 51 13.16 -6.30 -12.43
N VAL A 52 12.31 -6.50 -13.44
CA VAL A 52 11.15 -5.64 -13.69
C VAL A 52 10.17 -5.71 -12.52
N MET A 53 9.87 -6.92 -12.01
CA MET A 53 8.98 -7.10 -10.86
C MET A 53 9.51 -6.38 -9.63
N GLY A 54 10.80 -6.52 -9.32
CA GLY A 54 11.45 -5.83 -8.20
C GLY A 54 11.42 -4.31 -8.35
N GLY A 55 11.77 -3.79 -9.53
CA GLY A 55 11.79 -2.36 -9.81
C GLY A 55 10.40 -1.72 -9.76
N VAL A 56 9.41 -2.32 -10.42
CA VAL A 56 8.03 -1.81 -10.44
C VAL A 56 7.40 -1.87 -9.06
N SER A 57 7.59 -2.98 -8.32
CA SER A 57 7.07 -3.11 -6.96
C SER A 57 7.72 -2.11 -6.00
N GLY A 58 9.04 -1.95 -6.07
CA GLY A 58 9.76 -0.95 -5.29
C GLY A 58 9.29 0.48 -5.58
N LEU A 59 9.12 0.83 -6.85
CA LEU A 59 8.62 2.14 -7.26
C LEU A 59 7.19 2.40 -6.76
N LEU A 60 6.30 1.40 -6.87
CA LEU A 60 4.94 1.48 -6.36
C LEU A 60 4.93 1.75 -4.84
N LEU A 61 5.74 1.01 -4.09
CA LEU A 61 5.84 1.16 -2.64
C LEU A 61 6.39 2.54 -2.25
N VAL A 62 7.42 3.03 -2.95
CA VAL A 62 7.94 4.40 -2.75
C VAL A 62 6.86 5.42 -3.05
N LEU A 63 6.10 5.27 -4.15
CA LEU A 63 5.00 6.17 -4.48
C LEU A 63 3.94 6.19 -3.36
N CYS A 64 3.54 5.01 -2.86
CA CYS A 64 2.61 4.88 -1.74
C CYS A 64 3.16 5.55 -0.47
N GLY A 65 4.43 5.31 -0.15
CA GLY A 65 5.10 5.91 1.00
C GLY A 65 5.16 7.43 0.91
N VAL A 66 5.48 7.99 -0.26
CA VAL A 66 5.47 9.44 -0.51
C VAL A 66 4.07 10.01 -0.34
N ILE A 67 3.02 9.36 -0.86
CA ILE A 67 1.64 9.81 -0.70
C ILE A 67 1.24 9.84 0.78
N ALA A 68 1.56 8.78 1.53
CA ALA A 68 1.30 8.70 2.97
C ALA A 68 2.08 9.77 3.75
N LEU A 69 3.36 9.96 3.42
CA LEU A 69 4.20 10.98 4.07
C LEU A 69 3.68 12.39 3.81
N LEU A 70 3.31 12.70 2.56
CA LEU A 70 2.73 14.00 2.21
C LEU A 70 1.41 14.24 2.93
N ALA A 71 0.55 13.23 3.06
CA ALA A 71 -0.68 13.33 3.85
C ALA A 71 -0.36 13.60 5.34
N GLY A 72 0.63 12.91 5.89
CA GLY A 72 1.11 13.09 7.28
C GLY A 72 1.69 14.47 7.56
N VAL A 73 2.57 14.96 6.68
CA VAL A 73 3.27 16.25 6.85
C VAL A 73 2.33 17.43 6.58
N ARG A 74 1.57 17.38 5.49
CA ARG A 74 0.66 18.46 5.09
C ARG A 74 -0.66 18.43 5.85
N ASP A 75 -0.96 17.34 6.53
CA ASP A 75 -2.22 17.11 7.21
C ASP A 75 -3.42 17.42 6.33
N ARG A 76 -3.35 16.95 5.08
CA ARG A 76 -4.40 17.09 4.08
C ARG A 76 -4.69 15.72 3.48
N SER A 77 -5.95 15.46 3.12
CA SER A 77 -6.31 14.18 2.51
C SER A 77 -5.55 13.96 1.19
N PRO A 78 -5.09 12.72 0.93
CA PRO A 78 -4.55 12.39 -0.37
C PRO A 78 -5.66 12.52 -1.40
N GLY A 79 -5.35 13.15 -2.54
CA GLY A 79 -6.29 13.28 -3.65
C GLY A 79 -6.78 11.91 -4.15
N ARG A 80 -7.84 11.89 -4.98
CA ARG A 80 -8.49 10.66 -5.46
C ARG A 80 -7.51 9.64 -6.04
N LEU A 81 -6.55 10.07 -6.85
CA LEU A 81 -5.51 9.19 -7.40
C LEU A 81 -4.64 8.57 -6.31
N GLY A 82 -4.21 9.36 -5.33
CA GLY A 82 -3.39 8.86 -4.22
C GLY A 82 -4.11 7.81 -3.38
N ARG A 83 -5.42 7.97 -3.18
CA ARG A 83 -6.26 6.96 -2.51
C ARG A 83 -6.34 5.66 -3.30
N ILE A 84 -6.57 5.75 -4.61
CA ILE A 84 -6.64 4.56 -5.48
C ILE A 84 -5.32 3.77 -5.39
N VAL A 85 -4.19 4.46 -5.45
CA VAL A 85 -2.86 3.85 -5.33
C VAL A 85 -2.67 3.17 -3.97
N LEU A 86 -3.01 3.85 -2.87
CA LEU A 86 -2.94 3.28 -1.52
C LEU A 86 -3.89 2.09 -1.32
N ILE A 87 -5.10 2.14 -1.88
CA ILE A 87 -6.05 1.03 -1.84
C ILE A 87 -5.49 -0.16 -2.63
N GLY A 88 -4.95 0.06 -3.83
CA GLY A 88 -4.31 -0.98 -4.62
C GLY A 88 -3.16 -1.64 -3.86
N CYS A 89 -2.32 -0.84 -3.20
CA CYS A 89 -1.26 -1.33 -2.33
C CYS A 89 -1.81 -2.19 -1.17
N ALA A 90 -2.88 -1.73 -0.51
CA ALA A 90 -3.54 -2.49 0.56
C ALA A 90 -4.10 -3.83 0.08
N VAL A 91 -4.73 -3.85 -1.10
CA VAL A 91 -5.24 -5.10 -1.71
C VAL A 91 -4.10 -6.09 -1.96
N VAL A 92 -2.98 -5.63 -2.53
CA VAL A 92 -1.80 -6.47 -2.76
C VAL A 92 -1.26 -7.04 -1.43
N HIS A 93 -1.18 -6.24 -0.37
CA HIS A 93 -0.75 -6.71 0.95
C HIS A 93 -1.72 -7.73 1.55
N GLY A 94 -3.02 -7.55 1.35
CA GLY A 94 -4.03 -8.54 1.77
C GLY A 94 -3.84 -9.89 1.06
N VAL A 95 -3.64 -9.87 -0.26
CA VAL A 95 -3.37 -11.08 -1.06
C VAL A 95 -2.07 -11.75 -0.61
N LEU A 96 -0.98 -10.98 -0.47
CA LEU A 96 0.30 -11.50 0.02
C LEU A 96 0.18 -12.04 1.45
N GLY A 97 -0.59 -11.40 2.32
CA GLY A 97 -0.92 -11.91 3.65
C GLY A 97 -1.52 -13.31 3.59
N ALA A 98 -2.54 -13.51 2.74
CA ALA A 98 -3.16 -14.82 2.54
C ALA A 98 -2.18 -15.88 1.99
N VAL A 99 -1.24 -15.49 1.13
CA VAL A 99 -0.20 -16.40 0.62
C VAL A 99 0.83 -16.73 1.70
N THR A 100 1.29 -15.74 2.46
CA THR A 100 2.35 -15.90 3.46
C THR A 100 1.94 -16.79 4.63
N VAL A 101 0.68 -16.77 5.07
CA VAL A 101 0.22 -17.65 6.17
C VAL A 101 0.29 -19.14 5.79
N GLY A 102 0.08 -19.47 4.50
CA GLY A 102 0.15 -20.85 4.01
C GLY A 102 1.56 -21.32 3.66
N LEU A 103 2.39 -20.46 3.08
CA LEU A 103 3.68 -20.86 2.50
C LEU A 103 4.91 -20.47 3.33
N ILE A 104 4.85 -19.38 4.10
CA ILE A 104 6.03 -18.80 4.77
C ILE A 104 5.93 -18.96 6.29
N GLY A 105 4.78 -18.67 6.87
CA GLY A 105 4.50 -18.86 8.29
C GLY A 105 3.89 -17.65 8.98
N TRP A 106 3.59 -17.83 10.27
CA TRP A 106 2.81 -16.87 11.08
C TRP A 106 3.48 -15.51 11.27
N SER A 107 4.81 -15.46 11.37
CA SER A 107 5.54 -14.19 11.56
C SER A 107 5.43 -13.28 10.33
N ALA A 108 5.64 -13.84 9.13
CA ALA A 108 5.47 -13.13 7.87
C ALA A 108 4.02 -12.64 7.70
N PHE A 109 3.05 -13.49 8.01
CA PHE A 109 1.64 -13.11 8.00
C PHE A 109 1.35 -11.93 8.95
N ALA A 110 1.84 -11.99 10.20
CA ALA A 110 1.65 -10.93 11.17
C ALA A 110 2.25 -9.59 10.70
N PHE A 111 3.43 -9.64 10.08
CA PHE A 111 4.05 -8.48 9.47
C PHE A 111 3.18 -7.90 8.34
N MET A 112 2.73 -8.72 7.39
CA MET A 112 1.85 -8.27 6.30
C MET A 112 0.54 -7.65 6.83
N MET A 113 -0.05 -8.22 7.88
CA MET A 113 -1.25 -7.68 8.51
C MET A 113 -0.99 -6.36 9.24
N ALA A 114 0.19 -6.18 9.83
CA ALA A 114 0.57 -4.91 10.45
C ALA A 114 0.68 -3.80 9.40
N VAL A 115 1.31 -4.07 8.25
CA VAL A 115 1.41 -3.11 7.14
C VAL A 115 0.03 -2.79 6.56
N LEU A 116 -0.79 -3.82 6.34
CA LEU A 116 -2.17 -3.66 5.88
C LEU A 116 -2.98 -2.78 6.85
N ALA A 117 -2.86 -3.02 8.16
CA ALA A 117 -3.52 -2.21 9.18
C ALA A 117 -3.07 -0.75 9.13
N LEU A 118 -1.77 -0.49 8.96
CA LEU A 118 -1.23 0.86 8.79
C LEU A 118 -1.80 1.57 7.55
N LEU A 119 -1.87 0.88 6.42
CA LEU A 119 -2.48 1.40 5.18
C LEU A 119 -3.95 1.75 5.38
N VAL A 120 -4.74 0.83 5.96
CA VAL A 120 -6.18 1.04 6.22
C VAL A 120 -6.39 2.18 7.21
N LEU A 121 -5.64 2.22 8.32
CA LEU A 121 -5.72 3.31 9.30
C LEU A 121 -5.37 4.66 8.66
N THR A 122 -4.40 4.70 7.76
CA THR A 122 -4.05 5.91 6.99
C THR A 122 -5.22 6.34 6.09
N LEU A 123 -5.83 5.40 5.36
CA LEU A 123 -6.96 5.68 4.48
C LEU A 123 -8.21 6.16 5.24
N LEU A 124 -8.48 5.58 6.40
CA LEU A 124 -9.59 5.96 7.27
C LEU A 124 -9.34 7.33 7.93
N ALA A 125 -8.13 7.56 8.43
CA ALA A 125 -7.78 8.83 9.08
C ALA A 125 -7.82 10.02 8.11
N TYR A 126 -7.59 9.79 6.82
CA TYR A 126 -7.72 10.79 5.77
C TYR A 126 -8.93 10.49 4.85
N GLY A 127 -10.02 9.99 5.45
CA GLY A 127 -11.36 9.78 4.88
C GLY A 127 -11.85 10.91 3.96
N PRO A 128 -12.73 10.67 2.96
CA PRO A 128 -13.38 11.78 2.27
C PRO A 128 -14.15 12.55 3.34
N GLU A 129 -14.07 13.87 3.33
CA GLU A 129 -15.01 14.68 4.11
C GLU A 129 -16.39 14.41 3.50
N THR A 130 -17.18 13.57 4.16
CA THR A 130 -18.60 13.41 3.82
C THR A 130 -19.21 14.81 3.79
N PRO A 131 -19.84 15.24 2.68
CA PRO A 131 -20.66 16.44 2.72
C PRO A 131 -21.64 16.24 3.86
N ALA A 132 -21.50 17.06 4.91
CA ALA A 132 -22.31 16.91 6.12
C ALA A 132 -23.79 16.83 5.71
N ASP A 133 -24.50 15.93 6.36
CA ASP A 133 -25.95 15.73 6.31
C ASP A 133 -26.67 16.99 6.88
N GLY A 134 -26.44 18.13 6.24
CA GLY A 134 -26.89 19.47 6.62
C GLY A 134 -28.15 19.91 5.89
N ASP A 135 -28.84 18.98 5.22
CA ASP A 135 -30.06 19.25 4.44
C ASP A 135 -31.33 18.67 5.09
N ARG A 136 -31.28 18.38 6.40
CA ARG A 136 -32.45 17.91 7.19
C ARG A 136 -32.81 18.76 8.40
N ALA A 137 -32.23 19.95 8.55
CA ALA A 137 -32.48 20.84 9.69
C ALA A 137 -32.99 22.24 9.26
N GLY A 138 -33.68 22.33 8.13
CA GLY A 138 -34.17 23.60 7.56
C GLY A 138 -35.67 23.68 7.30
N GLU A 139 -36.46 22.64 7.58
CA GLU A 139 -37.91 22.65 7.35
C GLU A 139 -38.66 22.39 8.65
N GLU A 140 -38.52 23.33 9.57
CA GLU A 140 -39.46 23.52 10.69
C GLU A 140 -40.45 24.62 10.25
N PRO A 141 -41.72 24.29 9.92
CA PRO A 141 -42.69 25.32 9.57
C PRO A 141 -42.97 26.15 10.82
N ALA A 142 -42.64 27.44 10.73
CA ALA A 142 -42.86 28.42 11.80
C ALA A 142 -44.32 28.40 12.31
N PRO A 143 -44.56 28.60 13.62
CA PRO A 143 -45.91 28.60 14.17
C PRO A 143 -46.70 29.79 13.62
N ALA A 144 -47.88 29.52 13.07
CA ALA A 144 -48.83 30.55 12.69
C ALA A 144 -49.27 31.32 13.95
N ALA A 145 -48.91 32.60 14.00
CA ALA A 145 -49.43 33.56 14.96
C ALA A 145 -50.64 34.28 14.36
N VAL A 146 -51.66 34.47 15.22
CA VAL A 146 -52.97 35.17 15.12
C VAL A 146 -54.04 34.61 14.18
#